data_AF-A0A1Y5HPV7-F1
#
_entry.id   AF-A0A1Y5HPV7-F1
#
_cell.length_a   1.000
_cell.length_b   1.000
_cell.length_c   1.000
_cell.angle_alpha   90.00
_cell.angle_beta   90.00
_cell.angle_gamma   90.00
#
_symmetry.space_group_name_H-M   'P 1'
#
loop_
_entity.id
_entity.type
_entity.pdbx_description
1 polymer ?
#
loop_
_entity_poly.entity_id
_entity_poly.type
_entity_poly.pdbx_seq_one_letter_code
_entity_poly.pdbx_strand_id
1 'polypeptide(L)'
;MRSWVKALLISAMTFLLVIIFLPSLAKPGLNSLLPWILQQANLENVEVEISKVSWYQLKLDKLSFSTPSENTDSPLEKFSLQQLSISYSPVKLLSGQVNEIEINQLGISLTSQENSPANTSQPPPASRADEADINLPTAEEIFALLPLDKLSINQLSITHPQIKLEGELQITAEEISLNSTLNLSALNQPLKQEFKFNHQGQLITQITRKSSAAPIFIIQGEWLDQTTFEQEGIEQEAVMSLSLQQSADIESWLDLINNDQ
;
A
#
# COMPACT_ATOMS: atom_id res chain seq x y z
N MET A 1 41.09 6.14 -43.55
CA MET A 1 39.75 5.65 -43.17
C MET A 1 39.75 4.63 -42.00
N ARG A 2 40.82 3.86 -41.72
CA ARG A 2 40.85 2.83 -40.65
C ARG A 2 40.94 3.32 -39.18
N SER A 3 41.24 4.60 -38.93
CA SER A 3 41.47 5.15 -37.57
C SER A 3 40.17 5.51 -36.85
N TRP A 4 39.21 6.11 -37.56
CA TRP A 4 37.93 6.55 -36.97
C TRP A 4 37.05 5.38 -36.53
N VAL A 5 37.10 4.26 -37.27
CA VAL A 5 36.41 3.02 -36.90
C VAL A 5 36.99 2.42 -35.60
N LYS A 6 38.31 2.48 -35.40
CA LYS A 6 38.94 2.02 -34.15
C LYS A 6 38.58 2.92 -32.97
N ALA A 7 38.57 4.24 -33.16
CA ALA A 7 38.14 5.19 -32.13
C ALA A 7 36.66 5.00 -31.76
N LEU A 8 35.79 4.78 -32.76
CA LEU A 8 34.37 4.52 -32.56
C LEU A 8 34.13 3.19 -31.83
N LEU A 9 34.90 2.15 -32.15
CA LEU A 9 34.81 0.84 -31.49
C LEU A 9 35.32 0.90 -30.04
N ILE A 10 36.42 1.62 -29.78
CA ILE A 10 36.92 1.85 -28.42
C ILE A 10 35.91 2.66 -27.61
N SER A 11 35.31 3.71 -28.19
CA SER A 11 34.27 4.51 -27.54
C SER A 11 33.00 3.71 -27.27
N ALA A 12 32.58 2.85 -28.19
CA ALA A 12 31.43 1.97 -28.00
C ALA A 12 31.71 0.95 -26.89
N MET A 13 32.92 0.40 -26.85
CA MET A 13 33.31 -0.60 -25.85
C MET A 13 33.48 0.00 -24.46
N THR A 14 34.01 1.22 -24.33
CA THR A 14 34.05 1.94 -23.05
C THR A 14 32.65 2.33 -22.58
N PHE A 15 31.76 2.77 -23.48
CA PHE A 15 30.37 3.07 -23.14
C PHE A 15 29.62 1.82 -22.67
N LEU A 16 29.84 0.68 -23.33
CA LEU A 16 29.25 -0.60 -22.97
C LEU A 16 29.77 -1.08 -21.60
N LEU A 17 31.06 -0.90 -21.32
CA LEU A 17 31.62 -1.17 -19.98
C LEU A 17 31.02 -0.25 -18.92
N VAL A 18 30.88 1.05 -19.17
CA VAL A 18 30.26 1.99 -18.21
C VAL A 18 28.80 1.61 -17.94
N ILE A 19 28.03 1.25 -18.97
CA ILE A 19 26.66 0.75 -18.80
C ILE A 19 26.66 -0.51 -17.94
N ILE A 20 27.54 -1.48 -18.20
CA ILE A 20 27.59 -2.73 -17.42
C ILE A 20 27.94 -2.45 -15.94
N PHE A 21 28.89 -1.56 -15.66
CA PHE A 21 29.37 -1.30 -14.30
C PHE A 21 28.55 -0.27 -13.50
N LEU A 22 27.69 0.51 -14.15
CA LEU A 22 26.87 1.56 -13.50
C LEU A 22 26.10 1.09 -12.25
N PRO A 23 25.38 -0.05 -12.26
CA PRO A 23 24.65 -0.51 -11.09
C PRO A 23 25.56 -0.92 -9.92
N SER A 24 26.77 -1.40 -10.23
CA SER A 24 27.76 -1.77 -9.20
C SER A 24 28.28 -0.56 -8.44
N LEU A 25 28.33 0.62 -9.10
CA LEU A 25 28.68 1.90 -8.49
C LEU A 25 27.50 2.55 -7.77
N ALA A 26 26.26 2.23 -8.16
CA ALA A 26 25.06 2.77 -7.53
C ALA A 26 24.86 2.25 -6.09
N LYS A 27 25.22 0.99 -5.81
CA LYS A 27 25.10 0.39 -4.47
C LYS A 27 25.79 1.21 -3.36
N PRO A 28 27.11 1.54 -3.45
CA PRO A 28 27.76 2.34 -2.41
C PRO A 28 27.17 3.75 -2.30
N GLY A 29 26.75 4.36 -3.42
CA GLY A 29 26.06 5.65 -3.41
C GLY A 29 24.73 5.59 -2.65
N LEU A 30 23.89 4.61 -2.95
CA LEU A 30 22.59 4.44 -2.31
C LEU A 30 22.72 4.15 -0.81
N ASN A 31 23.63 3.26 -0.41
CA ASN A 31 23.88 2.96 1.00
C ASN A 31 24.38 4.18 1.79
N SER A 32 25.05 5.13 1.14
CA SER A 32 25.49 6.38 1.78
C SER A 32 24.41 7.46 1.83
N LEU A 33 23.54 7.53 0.81
CA LEU A 33 22.57 8.61 0.66
C LEU A 33 21.23 8.30 1.33
N LEU A 34 20.77 7.05 1.29
CA LEU A 34 19.46 6.68 1.86
C LEU A 34 19.34 7.00 3.35
N PRO A 35 20.30 6.66 4.21
CA PRO A 35 20.22 7.03 5.62
C PRO A 35 20.16 8.56 5.81
N TRP A 36 20.90 9.32 5.02
CA TRP A 36 20.91 10.79 5.09
C TRP A 36 19.56 11.41 4.67
N ILE A 37 18.96 10.93 3.58
CA ILE A 37 17.64 11.40 3.12
C ILE A 37 16.57 11.11 4.18
N LEU A 38 16.62 9.92 4.79
CA LEU A 38 15.67 9.53 5.83
C LEU A 38 15.87 10.31 7.13
N GLN A 39 17.11 10.67 7.49
CA GLN A 39 17.38 11.57 8.62
C GLN A 39 16.82 12.98 8.39
N GLN A 40 16.84 13.47 7.15
CA GLN A 40 16.24 14.76 6.81
C GLN A 40 14.72 14.77 7.01
N ALA A 41 14.07 13.60 6.98
CA ALA A 41 12.66 13.43 7.30
C ALA A 41 12.35 13.39 8.81
N ASN A 42 13.31 13.76 9.66
CA ASN A 42 13.19 13.76 11.13
C ASN A 42 12.86 12.37 11.72
N LEU A 43 13.52 11.34 11.19
CA LEU A 43 13.37 9.95 11.62
C LEU A 43 14.53 9.52 12.51
N GLU A 44 14.23 8.73 13.54
CA GLU A 44 15.20 8.15 14.47
C GLU A 44 15.46 6.67 14.15
N ASN A 45 16.60 6.15 14.62
CA ASN A 45 16.97 4.74 14.51
C ASN A 45 16.87 4.18 13.08
N VAL A 46 17.25 5.00 12.09
CA VAL A 46 17.22 4.62 10.68
C VAL A 46 18.29 3.56 10.41
N GLU A 47 17.86 2.36 10.03
CA GLU A 47 18.71 1.27 9.58
C GLU A 47 18.32 0.90 8.14
N VAL A 48 19.30 0.87 7.25
CA VAL A 48 19.10 0.55 5.83
C VAL A 48 20.22 -0.37 5.37
N GLU A 49 19.88 -1.49 4.74
CA GLU A 49 20.84 -2.44 4.18
C GLU A 49 20.44 -2.88 2.78
N ILE A 50 21.12 -2.36 1.76
CA ILE A 50 20.93 -2.79 0.37
C ILE A 50 21.85 -3.97 0.07
N SER A 51 21.28 -5.12 -0.30
CA SER A 51 22.05 -6.30 -0.70
C SER A 51 22.44 -6.26 -2.17
N LYS A 52 21.54 -5.82 -3.07
CA LYS A 52 21.78 -5.87 -4.52
C LYS A 52 21.19 -4.67 -5.25
N VAL A 53 21.94 -4.12 -6.19
CA VAL A 53 21.47 -3.13 -7.17
C VAL A 53 21.90 -3.59 -8.55
N SER A 54 20.98 -3.61 -9.51
CA SER A 54 21.24 -4.01 -10.89
C SER A 54 20.34 -3.23 -11.85
N TRP A 55 20.49 -3.43 -13.16
CA TRP A 55 19.65 -2.76 -14.16
C TRP A 55 18.16 -3.12 -14.12
N TYR A 56 17.81 -4.22 -13.46
CA TYR A 56 16.46 -4.76 -13.49
C TYR A 56 15.92 -5.11 -12.11
N GLN A 57 16.72 -4.89 -11.07
CA GLN A 57 16.40 -5.34 -9.73
C GLN A 57 17.13 -4.54 -8.67
N LEU A 58 16.39 -4.16 -7.64
CA LEU A 58 16.88 -3.64 -6.36
C LEU A 58 16.46 -4.62 -5.26
N LYS A 59 17.40 -5.05 -4.42
CA LYS A 59 17.12 -5.84 -3.22
C LYS A 59 17.66 -5.15 -1.98
N LEU A 60 16.83 -5.13 -0.95
CA LEU A 60 17.11 -4.52 0.33
C LEU A 60 16.75 -5.53 1.42
N ASP A 61 17.73 -5.83 2.28
CA ASP A 61 17.58 -6.85 3.31
C ASP A 61 16.81 -6.29 4.51
N LYS A 62 17.04 -5.02 4.84
CA LYS A 62 16.39 -4.35 5.97
C LYS A 62 16.22 -2.85 5.72
N LEU A 63 15.05 -2.32 6.09
CA LEU A 63 14.77 -0.90 6.24
C LEU A 63 13.92 -0.73 7.49
N SER A 64 14.41 -0.03 8.51
CA SER A 64 13.62 0.29 9.69
C SER A 64 13.92 1.68 10.19
N PHE A 65 12.92 2.34 10.75
CA PHE A 65 13.04 3.64 11.39
C PHE A 65 11.92 3.82 12.42
N SER A 66 12.06 4.84 13.25
CA SER A 66 11.03 5.26 14.20
C SER A 66 10.82 6.77 14.11
N THR A 67 9.64 7.24 14.45
CA THR A 67 9.38 8.67 14.61
C THR A 67 9.70 9.09 16.05
N PRO A 68 10.18 10.32 16.28
CA PRO A 68 10.39 10.83 17.63
C PRO A 68 9.07 10.85 18.41
N SER A 69 9.09 10.39 19.66
CA SER A 69 7.90 10.37 20.54
C SER A 69 7.29 11.76 20.80
N GLU A 70 8.04 12.84 20.55
CA GLU A 70 7.56 14.22 20.71
C GLU A 70 6.80 14.73 19.47
N ASN A 71 6.83 13.99 18.35
CA ASN A 71 6.15 14.37 17.13
C ASN A 71 4.69 13.90 17.15
N THR A 72 3.81 14.73 17.71
CA THR A 72 2.36 14.46 17.85
C THR A 72 1.60 14.39 16.52
N ASP A 73 2.21 14.82 15.43
CA ASP A 73 1.56 14.98 14.14
C ASP A 73 1.59 13.69 13.29
N SER A 74 2.38 12.68 13.69
CA SER A 74 2.49 11.41 12.99
C SER A 74 1.95 10.26 13.84
N PRO A 75 0.89 9.55 13.39
CA PRO A 75 0.41 8.35 14.08
C PRO A 75 1.34 7.15 13.92
N LEU A 76 2.32 7.20 13.01
CA LEU A 76 3.32 6.16 12.81
C LEU A 76 4.40 6.24 13.90
N GLU A 77 4.59 5.20 14.70
CA GLU A 77 5.63 5.08 15.73
C GLU A 77 6.90 4.40 15.16
N LYS A 78 6.70 3.22 14.57
CA LYS A 78 7.78 2.38 14.03
C LYS A 78 7.42 1.83 12.67
N PHE A 79 8.40 1.77 11.81
CA PHE A 79 8.34 1.12 10.52
C PHE A 79 9.49 0.11 10.41
N SER A 80 9.18 -1.08 9.91
CA SER A 80 10.18 -2.12 9.67
C SER A 80 9.81 -2.88 8.41
N LEU A 81 10.78 -3.09 7.55
CA LEU A 81 10.66 -3.83 6.31
C LEU A 81 11.87 -4.75 6.19
N GLN A 82 11.62 -6.01 5.82
CA GLN A 82 12.66 -7.00 5.59
C GLN A 82 12.48 -7.68 4.25
N GLN A 83 13.61 -7.88 3.56
CA GLN A 83 13.70 -8.58 2.28
C GLN A 83 12.75 -7.99 1.23
N LEU A 84 12.96 -6.72 0.89
CA LEU A 84 12.33 -6.06 -0.23
C LEU A 84 13.06 -6.42 -1.52
N SER A 85 12.33 -6.89 -2.52
CA SER A 85 12.80 -7.09 -3.88
C SER A 85 11.92 -6.30 -4.83
N ILE A 86 12.50 -5.31 -5.51
CA ILE A 86 11.83 -4.56 -6.57
C ILE A 86 12.42 -5.01 -7.90
N SER A 87 11.58 -5.54 -8.76
CA SER A 87 11.89 -5.85 -10.15
C SER A 87 11.36 -4.74 -11.05
N TYR A 88 12.17 -4.30 -11.99
CA TYR A 88 11.82 -3.20 -12.89
C TYR A 88 12.49 -3.32 -14.25
N SER A 89 12.02 -2.55 -15.22
CA SER A 89 12.73 -2.32 -16.48
C SER A 89 13.16 -0.85 -16.57
N PRO A 90 14.33 -0.55 -17.14
CA PRO A 90 14.80 0.83 -17.27
C PRO A 90 13.81 1.74 -17.99
N VAL A 91 13.07 1.23 -18.98
CA VAL A 91 12.09 2.00 -19.73
C VAL A 91 10.83 2.28 -18.90
N LYS A 92 10.27 1.28 -18.20
CA LYS A 92 9.10 1.50 -17.32
C LYS A 92 9.43 2.43 -16.15
N LEU A 93 10.66 2.38 -15.61
CA LEU A 93 11.08 3.30 -14.54
C LEU A 93 11.04 4.77 -14.98
N LEU A 94 11.35 5.06 -16.26
CA LEU A 94 11.29 6.43 -16.78
C LEU A 94 9.85 6.97 -16.82
N SER A 95 8.85 6.09 -16.92
CA SER A 95 7.44 6.43 -16.79
C SER A 95 6.91 6.30 -15.35
N GLY A 96 7.78 6.14 -14.35
CA GLY A 96 7.40 5.99 -12.95
C GLY A 96 6.78 4.63 -12.59
N GLN A 97 6.90 3.64 -13.47
CA GLN A 97 6.32 2.30 -13.29
C GLN A 97 7.40 1.27 -12.92
N VAL A 98 7.05 0.35 -12.02
CA VAL A 98 7.84 -0.84 -11.70
C VAL A 98 7.10 -2.11 -12.14
N ASN A 99 7.78 -3.24 -12.19
CA ASN A 99 7.13 -4.49 -12.56
C ASN A 99 6.56 -5.18 -11.33
N GLU A 100 7.42 -5.59 -10.42
CA GLU A 100 7.00 -6.37 -9.26
C GLU A 100 7.70 -5.85 -8.00
N ILE A 101 6.94 -5.74 -6.92
CA ILE A 101 7.46 -5.49 -5.58
C ILE A 101 7.10 -6.71 -4.73
N GLU A 102 8.10 -7.34 -4.14
CA GLU A 102 7.93 -8.41 -3.17
C GLU A 102 8.55 -7.98 -1.85
N ILE A 103 7.78 -8.09 -0.76
CA ILE A 103 8.20 -7.80 0.60
C ILE A 103 7.94 -9.05 1.43
N ASN A 104 8.98 -9.64 2.02
CA ASN A 104 8.75 -10.80 2.87
C ASN A 104 8.07 -10.40 4.19
N GLN A 105 8.53 -9.32 4.82
CA GLN A 105 7.95 -8.84 6.08
C GLN A 105 7.85 -7.32 6.11
N LEU A 106 6.66 -6.82 6.47
CA LEU A 106 6.35 -5.41 6.69
C LEU A 106 5.68 -5.26 8.05
N GLY A 107 6.31 -4.51 8.95
CA GLY A 107 5.82 -4.16 10.27
C GLY A 107 5.55 -2.66 10.38
N ILE A 108 4.36 -2.31 10.84
CA ILE A 108 3.91 -0.94 11.09
C ILE A 108 3.38 -0.88 12.52
N SER A 109 3.93 0.00 13.33
CA SER A 109 3.40 0.31 14.67
C SER A 109 2.81 1.70 14.68
N LEU A 110 1.57 1.82 15.15
CA LEU A 110 0.83 3.05 15.25
C LEU A 110 0.64 3.43 16.72
N THR A 111 0.69 4.72 17.04
CA THR A 111 0.36 5.25 18.37
C THR A 111 -1.14 5.49 18.51
N SER A 112 -1.65 5.51 19.75
CA SER A 112 -2.97 6.08 20.00
C SER A 112 -2.83 7.60 20.02
N GLN A 113 -3.46 8.29 19.07
CA GLN A 113 -3.78 9.69 19.28
C GLN A 113 -4.84 9.77 20.38
N GLU A 114 -4.46 10.35 21.52
CA GLU A 114 -5.44 10.76 22.51
C GLU A 114 -6.29 11.84 21.85
N ASN A 115 -7.57 11.55 21.63
CA ASN A 115 -8.53 12.56 21.18
C ASN A 115 -8.54 13.69 22.21
N SER A 116 -7.77 14.75 21.96
CA SER A 116 -8.01 16.02 22.63
C SER A 116 -9.46 16.38 22.33
N PRO A 117 -10.34 16.52 23.34
CA PRO A 117 -11.72 16.86 23.08
C PRO A 117 -11.73 18.19 22.34
N ALA A 118 -12.15 18.15 21.08
CA ALA A 118 -12.35 19.33 20.27
C ALA A 118 -13.48 20.15 20.89
N ASN A 119 -13.16 21.01 21.85
CA ASN A 119 -14.02 22.12 22.23
C ASN A 119 -14.05 23.10 21.06
N THR A 120 -14.90 22.82 20.08
CA THR A 120 -15.22 23.73 18.98
C THR A 120 -16.71 24.06 19.03
N SER A 121 -17.08 24.88 20.02
CA SER A 121 -18.32 25.66 19.97
C SER A 121 -18.09 26.90 19.11
N GLN A 122 -17.80 26.71 17.83
CA GLN A 122 -17.86 27.80 16.87
C GLN A 122 -18.42 27.25 15.56
N PRO A 123 -19.61 27.68 15.11
CA PRO A 123 -20.14 27.25 13.83
C PRO A 123 -19.15 27.66 12.73
N PRO A 124 -18.80 26.76 11.80
CA PRO A 124 -17.89 27.10 10.73
C PRO A 124 -18.47 28.27 9.93
N PRO A 125 -17.64 29.25 9.51
CA PRO A 125 -18.09 30.24 8.54
C PRO A 125 -18.54 29.48 7.30
N ALA A 126 -19.73 29.82 6.79
CA ALA A 126 -20.27 29.28 5.54
C ALA A 126 -19.43 29.80 4.36
N SER A 127 -18.25 29.23 4.20
CA SER A 127 -17.49 29.30 2.97
C SER A 127 -18.27 28.49 1.95
N ARG A 128 -18.89 29.16 0.97
CA ARG A 128 -19.22 28.50 -0.29
C ARG A 128 -17.89 28.05 -0.89
N ALA A 129 -17.50 26.82 -0.60
CA ALA A 129 -16.48 26.15 -1.37
C ALA A 129 -17.02 26.12 -2.79
N ASP A 130 -16.23 26.61 -3.75
CA ASP A 130 -16.40 26.21 -5.13
C ASP A 130 -16.51 24.68 -5.10
N GLU A 131 -17.67 24.15 -5.47
CA GLU A 131 -17.90 22.72 -5.62
C GLU A 131 -16.95 22.26 -6.73
N ALA A 132 -15.73 21.91 -6.34
CA ALA A 132 -14.85 21.16 -7.20
C ALA A 132 -15.57 19.83 -7.42
N ASP A 133 -16.06 19.59 -8.64
CA ASP A 133 -16.61 18.31 -9.03
C ASP A 133 -15.58 17.23 -8.71
N ILE A 134 -15.88 16.44 -7.68
CA ILE A 134 -15.06 15.29 -7.32
C ILE A 134 -15.45 14.19 -8.30
N ASN A 135 -14.68 14.07 -9.38
CA ASN A 135 -14.83 12.95 -10.29
C ASN A 135 -14.32 11.67 -9.62
N LEU A 136 -15.23 10.75 -9.34
CA LEU A 136 -14.92 9.45 -8.75
C LEU A 136 -14.53 8.49 -9.88
N PRO A 137 -13.30 7.96 -9.89
CA PRO A 137 -12.87 7.06 -10.95
C PRO A 137 -13.59 5.71 -10.87
N THR A 138 -13.69 5.04 -12.02
CA THR A 138 -14.14 3.65 -12.07
C THR A 138 -13.11 2.73 -11.42
N ALA A 139 -13.53 1.51 -11.04
CA ALA A 139 -12.58 0.53 -10.53
C ALA A 139 -11.48 0.24 -11.57
N GLU A 140 -11.85 0.07 -12.84
CA GLU A 140 -10.90 -0.14 -13.94
C GLU A 140 -9.86 0.99 -14.03
N GLU A 141 -10.30 2.25 -13.91
CA GLU A 141 -9.41 3.41 -13.90
C GLU A 141 -8.46 3.40 -12.69
N ILE A 142 -8.94 3.05 -11.49
CA ILE A 142 -8.09 2.92 -10.31
C ILE A 142 -6.99 1.88 -10.55
N PHE A 143 -7.34 0.73 -11.13
CA PHE A 143 -6.38 -0.33 -11.43
C PHE A 143 -5.43 0.04 -12.59
N ALA A 144 -5.88 0.80 -13.57
CA ALA A 144 -5.05 1.30 -14.67
C ALA A 144 -3.99 2.32 -14.20
N LEU A 145 -4.23 3.01 -13.08
CA LEU A 145 -3.32 3.98 -12.48
C LEU A 145 -2.26 3.36 -11.57
N LEU A 146 -2.28 2.04 -11.35
CA LEU A 146 -1.30 1.38 -10.50
C LEU A 146 0.12 1.56 -11.07
N PRO A 147 1.09 2.06 -10.28
CA PRO A 147 2.46 2.26 -10.74
C PRO A 147 3.27 0.96 -10.79
N LEU A 148 2.60 -0.20 -10.71
CA LEU A 148 3.22 -1.52 -10.59
C LEU A 148 2.31 -2.62 -11.16
N ASP A 149 2.91 -3.66 -11.74
CA ASP A 149 2.16 -4.81 -12.25
C ASP A 149 1.71 -5.73 -11.09
N LYS A 150 2.56 -5.89 -10.07
CA LYS A 150 2.28 -6.72 -8.88
C LYS A 150 3.01 -6.25 -7.61
N LEU A 151 2.30 -6.26 -6.47
CA LEU A 151 2.84 -6.12 -5.12
C LEU A 151 2.45 -7.36 -4.31
N SER A 152 3.41 -7.97 -3.62
CA SER A 152 3.18 -9.06 -2.67
C SER A 152 3.84 -8.74 -1.35
N ILE A 153 3.08 -8.83 -0.26
CA ILE A 153 3.57 -8.76 1.11
C ILE A 153 3.21 -10.07 1.80
N ASN A 154 4.24 -10.87 2.11
CA ASN A 154 4.03 -12.23 2.65
C ASN A 154 3.73 -12.20 4.16
N GLN A 155 4.20 -11.18 4.87
CA GLN A 155 3.93 -11.00 6.30
C GLN A 155 3.75 -9.51 6.61
N LEU A 156 2.51 -9.04 6.48
CA LEU A 156 2.07 -7.74 6.96
C LEU A 156 1.73 -7.84 8.45
N SER A 157 2.27 -6.94 9.27
CA SER A 157 1.91 -6.79 10.67
C SER A 157 1.64 -5.31 10.96
N ILE A 158 0.40 -4.98 11.31
CA ILE A 158 0.00 -3.64 11.73
C ILE A 158 -0.38 -3.74 13.20
N THR A 159 0.33 -3.02 14.06
CA THR A 159 0.10 -3.00 15.51
C THR A 159 -0.37 -1.61 15.92
N HIS A 160 -1.58 -1.53 16.45
CA HIS A 160 -2.17 -0.38 17.12
C HIS A 160 -2.53 -0.78 18.57
N PRO A 161 -2.58 0.13 19.56
CA PRO A 161 -2.82 -0.24 20.97
C PRO A 161 -4.08 -1.09 21.22
N GLN A 162 -5.10 -0.96 20.36
CA GLN A 162 -6.37 -1.68 20.47
C GLN A 162 -6.53 -2.82 19.47
N ILE A 163 -5.71 -2.86 18.41
CA ILE A 163 -5.92 -3.73 17.26
C ILE A 163 -4.56 -4.20 16.73
N LYS A 164 -4.42 -5.50 16.52
CA LYS A 164 -3.29 -6.09 15.81
C LYS A 164 -3.77 -6.88 14.61
N LEU A 165 -3.31 -6.50 13.43
CA LEU A 165 -3.59 -7.17 12.16
C LEU A 165 -2.31 -7.87 11.68
N GLU A 166 -2.42 -9.15 11.33
CA GLU A 166 -1.33 -9.94 10.76
C GLU A 166 -1.81 -10.68 9.53
N GLY A 167 -1.13 -10.60 8.39
CA GLY A 167 -1.64 -11.23 7.17
C GLY A 167 -0.75 -11.13 5.95
N GLU A 168 -1.35 -11.45 4.81
CA GLU A 168 -0.76 -11.39 3.47
C GLU A 168 -1.55 -10.41 2.62
N LEU A 169 -0.85 -9.52 1.91
CA LEU A 169 -1.45 -8.55 0.98
C LEU A 169 -0.91 -8.81 -0.43
N GLN A 170 -1.81 -8.92 -1.40
CA GLN A 170 -1.46 -8.98 -2.81
C GLN A 170 -2.22 -7.92 -3.58
N ILE A 171 -1.53 -7.18 -4.43
CA ILE A 171 -2.12 -6.22 -5.38
C ILE A 171 -1.62 -6.59 -6.76
N THR A 172 -2.54 -6.72 -7.70
CA THR A 172 -2.27 -6.97 -9.11
C THR A 172 -3.06 -5.98 -9.95
N ALA A 173 -2.86 -5.99 -11.27
CA ALA A 173 -3.71 -5.25 -12.19
C ALA A 173 -5.19 -5.70 -12.16
N GLU A 174 -5.50 -6.87 -11.60
CA GLU A 174 -6.86 -7.43 -11.63
C GLU A 174 -7.58 -7.41 -10.27
N GLU A 175 -6.84 -7.59 -9.17
CA GLU A 175 -7.38 -7.76 -7.82
C GLU A 175 -6.42 -7.24 -6.74
N ILE A 176 -6.99 -6.61 -5.71
CA ILE A 176 -6.40 -6.38 -4.40
C ILE A 176 -6.98 -7.45 -3.46
N SER A 177 -6.13 -8.22 -2.80
CA SER A 177 -6.55 -9.22 -1.82
C SER A 177 -5.76 -9.12 -0.51
N LEU A 178 -6.46 -9.25 0.61
CA LEU A 178 -5.88 -9.25 1.95
C LEU A 178 -6.46 -10.45 2.72
N ASN A 179 -5.57 -11.35 3.13
CA ASN A 179 -5.91 -12.45 4.03
C ASN A 179 -5.22 -12.18 5.36
N SER A 180 -5.98 -11.94 6.41
CA SER A 180 -5.42 -11.51 7.69
C SER A 180 -6.09 -12.15 8.90
N THR A 181 -5.41 -12.05 10.03
CA THR A 181 -5.91 -12.34 11.35
C THR A 181 -5.94 -11.03 12.13
N LEU A 182 -7.11 -10.70 12.65
CA LEU A 182 -7.39 -9.51 13.43
C LEU A 182 -7.52 -9.91 14.91
N ASN A 183 -6.68 -9.32 15.75
CA ASN A 183 -6.77 -9.43 17.19
C ASN A 183 -7.21 -8.08 17.74
N LEU A 184 -8.41 -8.01 18.31
CA LEU A 184 -8.89 -6.81 18.99
C LEU A 184 -8.89 -7.06 20.49
N SER A 185 -8.43 -6.08 21.27
CA SER A 185 -8.41 -6.18 22.74
C SER A 185 -9.80 -6.34 23.37
N ALA A 186 -10.85 -5.94 22.64
CA ALA A 186 -12.24 -6.04 23.07
C ALA A 186 -12.87 -7.43 22.84
N LEU A 187 -12.22 -8.31 22.06
CA LEU A 187 -12.76 -9.63 21.72
C LEU A 187 -11.99 -10.75 22.42
N ASN A 188 -12.69 -11.83 22.75
CA ASN A 188 -12.11 -12.98 23.45
C ASN A 188 -11.31 -13.94 22.56
N GLN A 189 -11.36 -13.79 21.24
CA GLN A 189 -10.60 -14.60 20.28
C GLN A 189 -10.26 -13.82 19.00
N PRO A 190 -9.19 -14.21 18.29
CA PRO A 190 -8.86 -13.65 16.98
C PRO A 190 -9.92 -13.98 15.92
N LEU A 191 -10.08 -13.05 14.98
CA LEU A 191 -10.89 -13.19 13.79
C LEU A 191 -9.99 -13.36 12.56
N LYS A 192 -10.39 -14.22 11.62
CA LYS A 192 -9.77 -14.24 10.30
C LYS A 192 -10.60 -13.38 9.36
N GLN A 193 -9.92 -12.61 8.52
CA GLN A 193 -10.52 -11.75 7.53
C GLN A 193 -9.97 -12.13 6.15
N GLU A 194 -10.86 -12.29 5.19
CA GLU A 194 -10.55 -12.33 3.77
C GLU A 194 -11.19 -11.10 3.15
N PHE A 195 -10.42 -10.32 2.40
CA PHE A 195 -10.89 -9.16 1.64
C PHE A 195 -10.40 -9.27 0.21
N LYS A 196 -11.27 -8.97 -0.75
CA LYS A 196 -10.95 -8.87 -2.17
C LYS A 196 -11.69 -7.69 -2.78
N PHE A 197 -11.00 -6.97 -3.65
CA PHE A 197 -11.57 -5.95 -4.52
C PHE A 197 -10.96 -6.09 -5.91
N ASN A 198 -11.77 -6.18 -6.97
CA ASN A 198 -11.28 -6.38 -8.33
C ASN A 198 -11.51 -5.17 -9.24
N HIS A 199 -10.86 -5.20 -10.40
CA HIS A 199 -10.95 -4.13 -11.40
C HIS A 199 -12.34 -3.97 -12.02
N GLN A 200 -13.23 -4.96 -11.90
CA GLN A 200 -14.64 -4.83 -12.28
C GLN A 200 -15.49 -4.15 -11.19
N GLY A 201 -14.89 -3.73 -10.07
CA GLY A 201 -15.58 -3.04 -8.99
C GLY A 201 -16.24 -3.97 -7.97
N GLN A 202 -16.05 -5.29 -8.06
CA GLN A 202 -16.61 -6.23 -7.09
C GLN A 202 -15.78 -6.21 -5.81
N LEU A 203 -16.47 -6.09 -4.68
CA LEU A 203 -15.91 -6.08 -3.34
C LEU A 203 -16.50 -7.23 -2.54
N ILE A 204 -15.65 -7.99 -1.86
CA ILE A 204 -16.08 -8.97 -0.88
C ILE A 204 -15.17 -8.94 0.34
N THR A 205 -15.77 -8.96 1.52
CA THR A 205 -15.08 -9.27 2.76
C THR A 205 -15.83 -10.35 3.53
N GLN A 206 -15.07 -11.26 4.12
CA GLN A 206 -15.59 -12.30 4.99
C GLN A 206 -14.79 -12.30 6.29
N ILE A 207 -15.49 -12.38 7.41
CA ILE A 207 -14.90 -12.52 8.72
C ILE A 207 -15.35 -13.85 9.31
N THR A 208 -14.39 -14.66 9.73
CA THR A 208 -14.62 -15.95 10.37
C THR A 208 -13.96 -15.98 11.75
N ARG A 209 -14.50 -16.81 12.65
CA ARG A 209 -13.82 -17.10 13.92
C ARG A 209 -12.64 -18.02 13.64
N LYS A 210 -11.55 -17.91 14.39
CA LYS A 210 -10.41 -18.84 14.23
C LYS A 210 -10.82 -20.32 14.40
N SER A 211 -11.84 -20.59 15.21
CA SER A 211 -12.38 -21.91 15.53
C SER A 211 -13.44 -22.45 14.55
N SER A 212 -13.91 -21.65 13.60
CA SER A 212 -15.01 -22.02 12.69
C SER A 212 -14.72 -21.61 11.25
N ALA A 213 -15.16 -22.45 10.29
CA ALA A 213 -15.08 -22.13 8.87
C ALA A 213 -16.28 -21.30 8.37
N ALA A 214 -17.35 -21.18 9.15
CA ALA A 214 -18.53 -20.41 8.76
C ALA A 214 -18.28 -18.91 8.98
N PRO A 215 -18.57 -18.06 7.98
CA PRO A 215 -18.46 -16.61 8.14
C PRO A 215 -19.51 -16.10 9.13
N ILE A 216 -19.05 -15.29 10.07
CA ILE A 216 -19.90 -14.59 11.04
C ILE A 216 -20.28 -13.19 10.55
N PHE A 217 -19.57 -12.70 9.54
CA PHE A 217 -19.86 -11.43 8.89
C PHE A 217 -19.38 -11.47 7.45
N ILE A 218 -20.22 -10.97 6.54
CA ILE A 218 -19.92 -10.85 5.12
C ILE A 218 -20.37 -9.46 4.67
N ILE A 219 -19.51 -8.76 3.93
CA ILE A 219 -19.91 -7.61 3.11
C ILE A 219 -19.63 -8.00 1.66
N GLN A 220 -20.61 -7.84 0.79
CA GLN A 220 -20.48 -7.93 -0.65
C GLN A 220 -20.91 -6.59 -1.24
N GLY A 221 -20.21 -6.12 -2.25
CA GLY A 221 -20.58 -4.88 -2.91
C GLY A 221 -20.06 -4.77 -4.32
N GLU A 222 -20.58 -3.79 -5.04
CA GLU A 222 -20.20 -3.48 -6.42
C GLU A 222 -20.06 -1.96 -6.56
N TRP A 223 -18.89 -1.53 -7.03
CA TRP A 223 -18.58 -0.17 -7.44
C TRP A 223 -18.98 -0.01 -8.90
N LEU A 224 -20.12 0.65 -9.12
CA LEU A 224 -20.81 0.71 -10.40
C LEU A 224 -20.69 2.10 -11.01
N ASP A 225 -20.35 2.13 -12.30
CA ASP A 225 -20.53 3.29 -13.16
C ASP A 225 -21.99 3.35 -13.63
N GLN A 226 -22.71 4.40 -13.21
CA GLN A 226 -24.10 4.65 -13.60
C GLN A 226 -24.22 5.82 -14.56
N THR A 227 -23.14 6.19 -15.25
CA THR A 227 -23.14 7.30 -16.22
C THR A 227 -24.24 7.07 -17.26
N THR A 228 -25.24 7.95 -17.26
CA THR A 228 -26.35 7.92 -18.19
C THR A 228 -26.08 8.81 -19.39
N PHE A 229 -26.15 8.22 -20.59
CA PHE A 229 -26.09 8.96 -21.84
C PHE A 229 -27.50 9.33 -22.30
N GLU A 230 -27.84 10.61 -22.39
CA GLU A 230 -29.05 11.03 -23.10
C GLU A 230 -28.85 10.90 -24.62
N GLN A 231 -29.95 10.59 -25.33
CA GLN A 231 -29.98 10.67 -26.79
C GLN A 231 -29.57 12.10 -27.20
N GLU A 232 -28.52 12.20 -28.03
CA GLU A 232 -27.78 13.41 -28.44
C GLU A 232 -26.37 13.59 -27.85
N GLY A 233 -25.84 12.61 -27.10
CA GLY A 233 -24.39 12.50 -26.87
C GLY A 233 -23.81 13.55 -25.91
N ILE A 234 -24.65 14.11 -25.04
CA ILE A 234 -24.22 14.94 -23.92
C ILE A 234 -24.22 14.04 -22.68
N GLU A 235 -23.06 13.88 -22.06
CA GLU A 235 -22.89 13.17 -20.79
C GLU A 235 -23.66 13.92 -19.69
N GLN A 236 -24.73 13.32 -19.16
CA GLN A 236 -25.40 13.79 -17.96
C GLN A 236 -24.79 13.04 -16.77
N GLU A 237 -23.93 13.75 -16.04
CA GLU A 237 -23.37 13.40 -14.72
C GLU A 237 -22.75 11.99 -14.61
N ALA A 238 -21.43 11.94 -14.46
CA ALA A 238 -20.73 10.72 -14.05
C ALA A 238 -21.12 10.39 -12.60
N VAL A 239 -22.10 9.50 -12.43
CA VAL A 239 -22.55 9.04 -11.11
C VAL A 239 -21.91 7.70 -10.82
N MET A 240 -20.97 7.69 -9.88
CA MET A 240 -20.47 6.47 -9.29
C MET A 240 -21.35 6.06 -8.11
N SER A 241 -21.71 4.78 -8.05
CA SER A 241 -22.50 4.23 -6.96
C SER A 241 -21.83 3.00 -6.36
N LEU A 242 -21.95 2.86 -5.03
CA LEU A 242 -21.51 1.68 -4.30
C LEU A 242 -22.73 0.92 -3.79
N SER A 243 -23.00 -0.23 -4.40
CA SER A 243 -24.00 -1.18 -3.90
C SER A 243 -23.37 -2.04 -2.81
N LEU A 244 -24.02 -2.18 -1.65
CA LEU A 244 -23.51 -2.97 -0.52
C LEU A 244 -24.61 -3.86 0.07
N GLN A 245 -24.28 -5.12 0.26
CA GLN A 245 -25.07 -6.09 1.01
C GLN A 245 -24.23 -6.63 2.17
N GLN A 246 -24.79 -6.59 3.38
CA GLN A 246 -24.16 -7.14 4.57
C GLN A 246 -24.98 -8.29 5.16
N SER A 247 -24.29 -9.28 5.73
CA SER A 247 -24.90 -10.32 6.56
C SER A 247 -24.06 -10.56 7.80
N ALA A 248 -24.69 -10.74 8.95
CA ALA A 248 -24.03 -10.95 10.23
C ALA A 248 -24.72 -12.05 11.03
N ASP A 249 -23.94 -12.93 11.65
CA ASP A 249 -24.41 -13.88 12.66
C ASP A 249 -24.26 -13.25 14.05
N ILE A 250 -25.35 -12.66 14.54
CA ILE A 250 -25.37 -11.88 15.78
C ILE A 250 -25.00 -12.73 17.00
N GLU A 251 -25.44 -13.99 17.06
CA GLU A 251 -25.14 -14.88 18.19
C GLU A 251 -23.62 -15.12 18.29
N SER A 252 -22.99 -15.41 17.16
CA SER A 252 -21.53 -15.54 17.10
C SER A 252 -20.81 -14.24 17.51
N TRP A 253 -21.37 -13.06 17.24
CA TRP A 253 -20.81 -11.77 17.69
C TRP A 253 -20.98 -11.54 19.19
N LEU A 254 -22.13 -11.91 19.76
CA LEU A 254 -22.35 -11.81 21.20
C LEU A 254 -21.39 -12.74 21.96
N ASP A 255 -21.17 -13.96 21.47
CA ASP A 255 -20.18 -14.89 22.02
C ASP A 255 -18.75 -14.33 22.00
N LEU A 256 -18.42 -13.42 21.07
CA LEU A 256 -17.08 -12.83 20.95
C LEU A 256 -16.83 -11.72 21.97
N ILE A 257 -17.90 -11.04 22.39
CA ILE A 257 -17.85 -9.86 23.27
C ILE A 257 -18.16 -10.25 24.72
N ASN A 258 -19.00 -11.26 24.92
CA ASN A 258 -19.28 -11.84 26.23
C ASN A 258 -18.04 -12.60 26.70
N ASN A 259 -17.18 -11.89 27.41
CA ASN A 259 -16.30 -12.49 28.38
C ASN A 259 -17.21 -13.02 29.50
N ASP A 260 -17.42 -14.33 29.56
CA ASP A 260 -17.78 -14.97 30.84
C ASP A 260 -16.58 -14.75 31.80
N GLN A 261 -16.57 -13.58 32.45
CA GLN A 261 -15.88 -13.29 33.70
C GLN A 261 -16.93 -13.08 34.80
#